data_AF-A0A368VIX1-F1
#
_entry.id   AF-A0A368VIX1-F1
#
_cell.length_a   1.000
_cell.length_b   1.000
_cell.length_c   1.000
_cell.angle_alpha   90.00
_cell.angle_beta   90.00
_cell.angle_gamma   90.00
#
_symmetry.space_group_name_H-M   'P 1'
#
loop_
_entity.id
_entity.type
_entity.pdbx_description
1 polymer ?
#
loop_
_entity_poly.entity_id
_entity_poly.type
_entity_poly.pdbx_seq_one_letter_code
_entity_poly.pdbx_strand_id
1 'polypeptide(L)'
;MTSIIDRMISINNYKNKVKWCVICDQGWVEILKEAKSNKLILCCSECESTWEHPNYVHNAEKASSTDELLVEPDDDEIKHWEKYIIER
;
A
#
# COMPACT_ATOMS: atom_id res chain seq x y z
N MET A 1 5.15 -38.41 -4.45
CA MET A 1 3.98 -37.78 -5.10
C MET A 1 3.94 -36.32 -4.65
N THR A 2 4.74 -35.47 -5.30
CA THR A 2 4.72 -34.03 -5.02
C THR A 2 3.80 -33.42 -6.07
N SER A 3 2.67 -32.92 -5.61
CA SER A 3 1.53 -32.57 -6.46
C SER A 3 1.88 -31.40 -7.38
N ILE A 4 1.47 -31.49 -8.64
CA ILE A 4 1.73 -30.52 -9.73
C ILE A 4 1.05 -29.15 -9.48
N ILE A 5 0.33 -29.00 -8.38
CA ILE A 5 -0.43 -27.80 -7.98
C ILE A 5 0.37 -26.76 -7.18
N ASP A 6 1.59 -27.06 -6.70
CA ASP A 6 2.45 -26.06 -6.04
C ASP A 6 3.09 -25.03 -7.00
N ARG A 7 2.67 -25.01 -8.28
CA ARG A 7 3.21 -24.10 -9.33
C ARG A 7 2.28 -22.96 -9.73
N MET A 8 1.17 -22.72 -9.04
CA MET A 8 0.27 -21.61 -9.34
C MET A 8 -0.22 -20.94 -8.06
N ILE A 9 0.58 -20.02 -7.53
CA ILE A 9 0.21 -18.67 -7.10
C ILE A 9 1.57 -18.00 -6.91
N SER A 10 1.96 -17.13 -7.84
CA SER A 10 3.00 -16.15 -7.53
C SER A 10 2.39 -15.27 -6.44
N ILE A 11 2.62 -15.60 -5.17
CA ILE A 11 2.17 -14.77 -4.04
C ILE A 11 2.94 -13.48 -4.22
N ASN A 12 2.30 -12.47 -4.81
CA ASN A 12 2.89 -11.16 -4.94
C ASN A 12 2.93 -10.56 -3.53
N ASN A 13 3.99 -10.89 -2.78
CA ASN A 13 4.22 -10.46 -1.40
C ASN A 13 4.29 -8.92 -1.25
N TYR A 14 4.23 -8.21 -2.37
CA TYR A 14 4.28 -6.76 -2.50
C TYR A 14 2.99 -6.14 -3.03
N LYS A 15 1.85 -6.87 -3.03
CA LYS A 15 0.56 -6.28 -3.42
C LYS A 15 0.34 -4.95 -2.67
N ASN A 16 0.14 -3.88 -3.45
CA ASN A 16 -0.08 -2.51 -2.98
C ASN A 16 1.07 -1.87 -2.18
N LYS A 17 2.23 -2.52 -2.02
CA LYS A 17 3.38 -1.99 -1.26
C LYS A 17 4.17 -1.02 -2.12
N VAL A 18 4.34 0.20 -1.61
CA VAL A 18 5.00 1.30 -2.34
C VAL A 18 6.39 1.56 -1.81
N LYS A 19 6.57 1.60 -0.50
CA LYS A 19 7.87 1.90 0.11
C LYS A 19 7.93 1.43 1.57
N TRP A 20 9.13 1.18 2.07
CA TRP A 20 9.36 1.08 3.51
C TRP A 20 9.15 2.45 4.19
N CYS A 21 8.49 2.47 5.35
CA CYS A 21 8.08 3.70 6.01
C CYS A 21 9.26 4.52 6.52
N VAL A 22 9.33 5.79 6.09
CA VAL A 22 10.39 6.73 6.51
C VAL A 22 10.16 7.34 7.90
N ILE A 23 8.98 7.14 8.51
CA ILE A 23 8.64 7.67 9.84
C ILE A 23 9.10 6.70 10.93
N CYS A 24 8.64 5.45 10.86
CA CYS A 24 8.82 4.48 11.94
C CYS A 24 9.86 3.42 11.65
N ASP A 25 10.28 3.26 10.39
CA ASP A 25 11.23 2.24 9.92
C ASP A 25 10.84 0.78 10.29
N GLN A 26 9.55 0.52 10.51
CA GLN A 26 9.03 -0.77 10.99
C GLN A 26 8.04 -1.45 10.04
N GLY A 27 7.45 -0.71 9.10
CA GLY A 27 6.34 -1.20 8.28
C GLY A 27 6.41 -0.75 6.83
N TRP A 28 5.59 -1.40 6.00
CA TRP A 28 5.36 -0.99 4.63
C TRP A 28 4.34 0.13 4.55
N VAL A 29 4.56 1.05 3.62
CA VAL A 29 3.57 2.01 3.16
C VAL A 29 2.81 1.38 2.00
N GLU A 30 1.50 1.24 2.18
CA GLU A 30 0.60 0.48 1.31
C GLU A 30 -0.49 1.40 0.75
N ILE A 31 -0.95 1.13 -0.47
CA ILE A 31 -2.10 1.83 -1.07
C ILE A 31 -3.38 1.27 -0.47
N LEU A 32 -4.14 2.13 0.19
CA LEU A 32 -5.45 1.85 0.76
C LEU A 32 -6.50 2.83 0.20
N LYS A 33 -7.77 2.60 0.53
CA LYS A 33 -8.88 3.47 0.17
C LYS A 33 -9.66 3.89 1.41
N GLU A 34 -9.95 5.18 1.54
CA GLU A 34 -10.86 5.70 2.56
C GLU A 34 -12.30 5.26 2.24
N ALA A 35 -12.94 4.54 3.16
CA ALA A 35 -14.22 3.89 2.92
C ALA A 35 -15.38 4.88 2.63
N LYS A 36 -15.33 6.10 3.19
CA LYS A 36 -16.39 7.10 3.00
C LYS A 36 -16.18 7.94 1.75
N SER A 37 -14.95 8.41 1.51
CA SER A 37 -14.61 9.32 0.42
C SER A 37 -14.28 8.59 -0.89
N ASN A 38 -14.03 7.27 -0.84
CA ASN A 38 -13.46 6.47 -1.93
C ASN A 38 -12.14 7.03 -2.47
N LYS A 39 -11.41 7.79 -1.66
CA LYS A 39 -10.12 8.36 -2.03
C LYS A 39 -9.02 7.34 -1.76
N LEU A 40 -8.13 7.16 -2.73
CA LEU A 40 -6.89 6.41 -2.51
C LEU A 40 -5.93 7.21 -1.64
N ILE A 41 -5.35 6.54 -0.66
CA ILE A 41 -4.37 7.08 0.26
C ILE A 41 -3.26 6.05 0.47
N LEU A 42 -2.10 6.50 0.94
CA LEU A 42 -1.04 5.61 1.36
C LEU A 42 -1.01 5.59 2.88
N CYS A 43 -0.91 4.41 3.48
CA CYS A 43 -0.87 4.24 4.92
C CYS A 43 0.25 3.29 5.32
N CYS A 44 0.97 3.61 6.40
CA CYS A 44 1.90 2.67 7.00
C CYS A 44 1.18 1.60 7.82
N SER A 45 1.55 0.34 7.63
CA SER A 45 0.96 -0.81 8.34
C SER A 45 1.21 -0.83 9.86
N GLU A 46 2.21 -0.08 10.35
CA GLU A 46 2.62 -0.13 11.77
C GLU A 46 2.28 1.15 12.54
N CYS A 47 2.60 2.33 11.98
CA CYS A 47 2.43 3.61 12.67
C CYS A 47 1.28 4.45 12.14
N GLU A 48 0.51 3.92 11.17
CA GLU A 48 -0.72 4.53 10.62
C GLU A 48 -0.51 5.94 10.03
N SER A 49 0.74 6.34 9.79
CA SER A 49 1.06 7.59 9.10
C SER A 49 0.61 7.49 7.65
N THR A 50 0.00 8.56 7.14
CA THR A 50 -0.61 8.59 5.82
C THR A 50 -0.03 9.64 4.89
N TRP A 51 -0.12 9.37 3.58
CA TRP A 51 0.25 10.31 2.53
C TRP A 51 -0.83 10.32 1.43
N GLU A 52 -1.13 11.51 0.90
CA GLU A 52 -2.16 11.66 -0.13
C GLU A 52 -1.72 11.23 -1.53
N HIS A 53 -0.41 11.06 -1.77
CA HIS A 53 0.12 10.70 -3.08
C HIS A 53 1.42 9.89 -2.97
N PRO A 54 1.65 8.87 -3.83
CA PRO A 54 2.83 8.01 -3.73
C PRO A 54 4.16 8.75 -3.82
N ASN A 55 4.22 9.84 -4.59
CA ASN A 55 5.41 10.70 -4.65
C ASN A 55 5.76 11.38 -3.30
N TYR A 56 4.92 11.32 -2.27
CA TYR A 56 5.19 12.00 -0.99
C TYR A 56 5.78 11.07 0.08
N VAL A 57 5.74 9.75 -0.12
CA VAL A 57 6.17 8.74 0.88
C VAL A 57 7.64 8.79 1.27
N HIS A 58 8.45 9.61 0.58
CA HIS A 58 9.84 9.85 0.96
C HIS A 58 10.02 11.07 1.87
N ASN A 59 8.97 11.84 2.11
CA ASN A 59 9.01 13.05 2.91
C ASN A 59 8.14 12.89 4.16
N ALA A 60 8.80 12.86 5.32
CA ALA A 60 8.17 12.74 6.62
C ALA A 60 7.25 13.94 6.98
N GLU A 61 7.59 15.14 6.52
CA GLU A 61 6.83 16.37 6.81
C GLU A 61 5.50 16.43 6.04
N LYS A 62 5.35 15.63 4.99
CA LYS A 62 4.10 15.46 4.25
C LYS A 62 3.21 14.36 4.80
N ALA A 63 3.67 13.65 5.83
CA ALA A 63 2.88 12.63 6.49
C ALA A 63 1.76 13.30 7.32
N SER A 64 0.60 12.67 7.33
CA SER A 64 -0.53 13.02 8.19
C SER A 64 -1.00 11.77 8.95
N SER A 65 -2.10 11.91 9.67
CA SER A 65 -2.93 10.79 10.12
C SER A 65 -4.32 10.93 9.51
N THR A 66 -5.10 9.86 9.49
CA THR A 66 -6.53 9.87 9.15
C THR A 66 -7.30 9.08 10.20
N ASP A 67 -8.46 9.59 10.59
CA ASP A 67 -9.42 8.88 11.45
C ASP A 67 -10.45 8.09 10.63
N GLU A 68 -10.32 8.10 9.29
CA GLU A 68 -11.21 7.37 8.40
C GLU A 68 -10.90 5.87 8.39
N LEU A 69 -11.95 5.05 8.22
CA LEU A 69 -11.77 3.62 8.01
C LEU A 69 -11.13 3.37 6.65
N LEU A 70 -10.02 2.65 6.65
CA LEU A 70 -9.29 2.27 5.44
C LEU A 70 -9.64 0.84 5.04
N VAL A 71 -9.86 0.64 3.75
CA VAL A 71 -10.16 -0.65 3.14
C VAL A 71 -9.20 -0.92 1.99
N GLU A 72 -9.07 -2.19 1.61
CA GLU A 72 -8.32 -2.56 0.41
C GLU A 72 -9.02 -1.97 -0.84
N PRO A 73 -8.26 -1.31 -1.72
CA PRO A 73 -8.77 -0.86 -3.01
C PRO A 73 -8.92 -2.04 -3.98
N ASP A 74 -9.80 -1.88 -4.97
CA ASP A 74 -9.92 -2.83 -6.07
C ASP A 74 -8.76 -2.68 -7.08
N ASP A 75 -8.47 -3.74 -7.82
CA ASP A 75 -7.38 -3.77 -8.80
C ASP A 75 -7.59 -2.72 -9.92
N ASP A 76 -8.84 -2.41 -10.31
CA ASP A 76 -9.15 -1.35 -11.27
C ASP A 76 -8.86 0.06 -10.72
N GLU A 77 -9.02 0.27 -9.40
CA GLU A 77 -8.78 1.56 -8.74
C GLU A 77 -7.28 1.87 -8.68
N ILE A 78 -6.46 0.87 -8.38
CA ILE A 78 -5.00 1.02 -8.25
C ILE A 78 -4.27 1.11 -9.59
N LYS A 79 -4.93 0.84 -10.72
CA LYS A 79 -4.33 0.83 -12.07
C LYS A 79 -3.49 2.08 -12.38
N HIS A 80 -3.94 3.25 -11.91
CA HIS A 80 -3.24 4.52 -12.12
C HIS A 80 -1.98 4.68 -11.26
N TRP A 81 -1.87 3.88 -10.20
CA TRP A 81 -0.80 3.90 -9.20
C TRP A 81 0.10 2.66 -9.26
N GLU A 82 -0.19 1.67 -10.11
CA GLU A 82 0.60 0.44 -10.29
C GLU A 82 2.10 0.71 -10.45
N LYS A 83 2.47 1.76 -11.19
CA LYS A 83 3.87 2.17 -11.40
C LYS A 83 4.65 2.54 -10.13
N TYR A 84 3.95 2.75 -9.01
CA TYR A 84 4.56 3.04 -7.71
C TYR A 84 4.64 1.80 -6.81
N ILE A 85 3.97 0.70 -7.19
CA ILE A 85 4.04 -0.57 -6.47
C ILE A 85 5.39 -1.22 -6.77
N ILE A 86 6.01 -1.81 -5.75
CA ILE A 86 7.29 -2.48 -5.89
C ILE A 86 7.10 -3.78 -6.67
N GLU A 87 7.75 -3.87 -7.83
CA GLU A 87 7.90 -5.13 -8.57
C GLU A 87 9.06 -5.94 -7.97
N ARG A 88 8.83 -7.22 -7.64
CA ARG A 88 9.89 -8.13 -7.18
C ARG A 88 9.74 -9.53 -7.77
#